data_AF-A0AAQ4CTC6-F1
#
_entry.id   AF-A0AAQ4CTC6-F1
#
_cell.length_a   1.000
_cell.length_b   1.000
_cell.length_c   1.000
_cell.angle_alpha   90.00
_cell.angle_beta   90.00
_cell.angle_gamma   90.00
#
_symmetry.space_group_name_H-M   'P 1'
#
loop_
_entity.id
_entity.type
_entity.pdbx_description
1 polymer ?
#
loop_
_entity_poly.entity_id
_entity_poly.type
_entity_poly.pdbx_seq_one_letter_code
_entity_poly.pdbx_strand_id
1 'polypeptide(L)'
;MLIFVTIIITLSHIFNAYTLNVRIFSPFPVMIIVNDGQGVNVISSNETLNINSSSIQVQAYVLSSYSYTIFINGNETDRIRLNLSNIKDYNLTIEVIPKYSYLRVNVVGKGYVNVDLPNGSIIRVYNSSVVKIYNGSTILLQAVGNLINWSNKETSNVIWYYVVGNSSIAAYFGKNQPLGIMSTSPSINFTDIALSLFAVGFFLLYKIYSKKDQDTNG
;
A
#
# COMPACT_ATOMS: atom_id res chain seq x y z
N MET A 1 0.38 -56.83 60.02
CA MET A 1 0.45 -55.53 59.31
C MET A 1 1.27 -55.72 58.05
N LEU A 2 0.64 -55.78 56.88
CA LEU A 2 1.31 -55.94 55.60
C LEU A 2 1.49 -54.54 55.01
N ILE A 3 2.73 -54.06 54.92
CA ILE A 3 3.02 -52.74 54.34
C ILE A 3 3.23 -52.95 52.83
N PHE A 4 2.24 -52.56 52.04
CA PHE A 4 2.35 -52.45 50.59
C PHE A 4 3.15 -51.17 50.27
N VAL A 5 4.36 -51.34 49.72
CA VAL A 5 5.13 -50.24 49.14
C VAL A 5 4.86 -50.24 47.64
N THR A 6 4.02 -49.32 47.17
CA THR A 6 3.81 -49.06 45.74
C THR A 6 4.93 -48.15 45.24
N ILE A 7 5.85 -48.73 44.46
CA ILE A 7 6.85 -47.99 43.69
C ILE A 7 6.16 -47.43 42.45
N ILE A 8 5.95 -46.11 42.41
CA ILE A 8 5.50 -45.39 41.22
C ILE A 8 6.75 -45.13 40.37
N ILE A 9 6.94 -45.94 39.33
CA ILE A 9 7.93 -45.68 38.28
C ILE A 9 7.33 -44.64 37.35
N THR A 10 7.72 -43.37 37.50
CA THR A 10 7.43 -42.35 36.50
C THR A 10 8.35 -42.59 35.30
N LEU A 11 7.84 -43.30 34.30
CA LEU A 11 8.48 -43.41 33.00
C LEU A 11 8.52 -42.01 32.38
N SER A 12 9.69 -41.36 32.40
CA SER A 12 9.90 -40.11 31.68
C SER A 12 9.74 -40.40 30.18
N HIS A 13 8.59 -40.06 29.61
CA HIS A 13 8.39 -40.07 28.17
C HIS A 13 9.41 -39.09 27.57
N ILE A 14 10.40 -39.65 26.86
CA ILE A 14 11.27 -38.88 25.99
C ILE A 14 10.38 -38.44 24.83
N PHE A 15 9.87 -37.21 24.89
CA PHE A 15 9.18 -36.59 23.78
C PHE A 15 10.22 -36.30 22.69
N ASN A 16 10.24 -37.10 21.62
CA ASN A 16 10.97 -36.76 20.41
C ASN A 16 10.24 -35.60 19.72
N ALA A 17 10.42 -34.37 20.18
CA ALA A 17 9.83 -33.21 19.53
C ALA A 17 10.60 -32.89 18.25
N TYR A 18 9.93 -32.85 17.11
CA TYR A 18 10.49 -32.34 15.87
C TYR A 18 10.07 -30.89 15.67
N THR A 19 11.05 -29.99 15.51
CA THR A 19 10.81 -28.56 15.29
C THR A 19 10.76 -28.27 13.79
N LEU A 20 9.63 -27.74 13.33
CA LEU A 20 9.51 -27.19 11.99
C LEU A 20 9.64 -25.66 12.09
N ASN A 21 10.67 -25.10 11.45
CA ASN A 21 10.91 -23.67 11.42
C ASN A 21 10.46 -23.11 10.08
N VAL A 22 9.47 -22.21 10.10
CA VAL A 22 9.05 -21.48 8.91
C VAL A 22 9.50 -20.04 9.05
N ARG A 23 10.46 -19.63 8.23
CA ARG A 23 10.95 -18.26 8.18
C ARG A 23 10.51 -17.58 6.90
N ILE A 24 9.75 -16.49 7.02
CA ILE A 24 9.24 -15.79 5.86
C ILE A 24 9.78 -14.38 5.81
N PHE A 25 10.52 -14.07 4.75
CA PHE A 25 10.93 -12.72 4.41
C PHE A 25 9.89 -12.10 3.50
N SER A 26 8.84 -11.56 4.12
CA SER A 26 7.75 -10.91 3.41
C SER A 26 7.65 -9.44 3.83
N PRO A 27 7.53 -8.52 2.87
CA PRO A 27 7.08 -7.17 3.16
C PRO A 27 5.57 -7.03 3.32
N PHE A 28 4.81 -8.08 3.06
CA PHE A 28 3.35 -8.07 3.05
C PHE A 28 2.79 -8.97 4.15
N PRO A 29 1.50 -8.79 4.53
CA PRO A 29 0.81 -9.74 5.39
C PRO A 29 0.98 -11.17 4.87
N VAL A 30 1.30 -12.06 5.79
CA VAL A 30 1.52 -13.47 5.52
C VAL A 30 0.39 -14.26 6.13
N MET A 31 -0.04 -15.30 5.44
CA MET A 31 -0.94 -16.31 5.95
C MET A 31 -0.28 -17.67 5.77
N ILE A 32 -0.19 -18.44 6.84
CA ILE A 32 0.31 -19.81 6.82
C ILE A 32 -0.86 -20.71 7.15
N ILE A 33 -1.09 -21.67 6.27
CA ILE A 33 -2.11 -22.70 6.43
C ILE A 33 -1.40 -23.98 6.85
N VAL A 34 -1.76 -24.46 8.04
CA VAL A 34 -1.26 -25.71 8.61
C VAL A 34 -2.41 -26.68 8.64
N ASN A 35 -2.30 -27.75 7.86
CA ASN A 35 -3.24 -28.87 7.90
C ASN A 35 -2.55 -30.04 8.62
N ASP A 36 -3.04 -30.36 9.81
CA ASP A 36 -2.55 -31.43 10.67
C ASP A 36 -3.44 -32.68 10.63
N GLY A 37 -4.39 -32.78 9.68
CA GLY A 37 -5.32 -33.90 9.60
C GLY A 37 -6.40 -33.94 10.68
N GLN A 38 -6.29 -33.15 11.76
CA GLN A 38 -7.37 -32.90 12.72
C GLN A 38 -8.13 -31.60 12.42
N GLY A 39 -7.49 -30.67 11.70
CA GLY A 39 -8.10 -29.44 11.24
C GLY A 39 -7.15 -28.60 10.38
N VAL A 40 -7.57 -27.36 10.16
CA VAL A 40 -6.79 -26.34 9.45
C VAL A 40 -6.57 -25.17 10.39
N ASN A 41 -5.31 -24.89 10.72
CA ASN A 41 -4.91 -23.73 11.50
C ASN A 41 -4.38 -22.65 10.56
N VAL A 42 -4.81 -21.40 10.77
CA VAL A 42 -4.40 -20.24 9.97
C VAL A 42 -3.60 -19.30 10.85
N ILE A 43 -2.35 -19.08 10.49
CA ILE A 43 -1.36 -18.34 11.29
C ILE A 43 -0.88 -17.16 10.48
N SER A 44 -0.90 -15.96 11.06
CA SER A 44 -0.49 -14.72 10.38
C SER A 44 0.59 -13.94 11.12
N SER A 45 1.04 -14.46 12.25
CA SER A 45 2.04 -13.83 13.11
C SER A 45 2.95 -14.88 13.73
N ASN A 46 3.95 -14.44 14.51
CA ASN A 46 4.85 -15.35 15.19
C ASN A 46 4.07 -16.19 16.20
N GLU A 47 4.04 -17.50 15.97
CA GLU A 47 3.27 -18.43 16.78
C GLU A 47 4.01 -19.77 16.85
N THR A 48 3.82 -20.47 17.97
CA THR A 48 4.25 -21.87 18.10
C THR A 48 3.03 -22.73 18.33
N LEU A 49 2.81 -23.71 17.46
CA LEU A 49 1.71 -24.67 17.58
C LEU A 49 2.25 -26.02 18.01
N ASN A 50 1.57 -26.61 18.99
CA ASN A 50 1.75 -28.01 19.34
C ASN A 50 0.80 -28.83 18.48
N ILE A 51 1.36 -29.62 17.56
CA ILE A 51 0.59 -30.46 16.65
C ILE A 51 0.74 -31.90 17.12
N ASN A 52 -0.38 -32.61 17.25
CA ASN A 52 -0.41 -34.03 17.60
C ASN A 52 -0.93 -34.85 16.41
N SER A 53 -0.13 -34.89 15.33
CA SER A 53 -0.48 -35.63 14.11
C SER A 53 0.73 -36.07 13.31
N SER A 54 0.67 -37.30 12.81
CA SER A 54 1.74 -37.94 12.01
C SER A 54 1.91 -37.37 10.60
N SER A 55 0.91 -36.64 10.07
CA SER A 55 0.93 -36.06 8.73
C SER A 55 0.61 -34.58 8.80
N ILE A 56 1.57 -33.74 8.43
CA ILE A 56 1.44 -32.28 8.46
C ILE A 56 1.72 -31.74 7.06
N GLN A 57 0.80 -30.95 6.53
CA GLN A 57 1.03 -30.12 5.37
C GLN A 57 1.06 -28.65 5.81
N VAL A 58 2.19 -27.98 5.58
CA VAL A 58 2.31 -26.53 5.79
C VAL A 58 2.43 -25.86 4.45
N GLN A 59 1.63 -24.83 4.23
CA GLN A 59 1.68 -23.99 3.06
C GLN A 59 1.62 -22.53 3.46
N ALA A 60 2.62 -21.77 3.04
CA ALA A 60 2.70 -20.34 3.31
C ALA A 60 2.25 -19.54 2.08
N TYR A 61 1.38 -18.57 2.30
CA TYR A 61 0.86 -17.65 1.32
C TYR A 61 1.26 -16.23 1.71
N VAL A 62 1.79 -15.49 0.75
CA VAL A 62 2.00 -14.06 0.89
C VAL A 62 0.94 -13.38 0.04
N LEU A 63 0.16 -12.48 0.65
CA LEU A 63 -0.94 -11.76 -0.02
C LEU A 63 -0.41 -10.63 -0.91
N SER A 64 0.55 -10.95 -1.79
CA SER A 64 1.13 -10.04 -2.79
C SER A 64 1.89 -10.82 -3.84
N SER A 65 1.78 -10.39 -5.10
CA SER A 65 2.45 -11.01 -6.25
C SER A 65 3.96 -10.76 -6.30
N TYR A 66 4.55 -10.03 -5.35
CA TYR A 66 5.90 -9.49 -5.51
C TYR A 66 6.82 -9.71 -4.30
N SER A 67 8.06 -10.14 -4.59
CA SER A 67 9.26 -10.15 -3.74
C SER A 67 9.09 -10.66 -2.30
N TYR A 68 8.79 -11.96 -2.17
CA TYR A 68 8.91 -12.68 -0.90
C TYR A 68 9.82 -13.89 -1.04
N THR A 69 10.45 -14.29 0.05
CA THR A 69 11.19 -15.56 0.11
C THR A 69 10.72 -16.31 1.34
N ILE A 70 10.26 -17.54 1.13
CA ILE A 70 9.78 -18.42 2.19
C ILE A 70 10.84 -19.50 2.37
N PHE A 71 11.34 -19.64 3.59
CA PHE A 71 12.21 -20.73 3.98
C PHE A 71 11.44 -21.65 4.93
N ILE A 72 11.35 -22.93 4.58
CA ILE A 72 10.83 -23.96 5.47
C ILE A 72 11.99 -24.90 5.79
N ASN A 73 12.36 -24.98 7.07
CA ASN A 73 13.56 -25.68 7.54
C ASN A 73 14.84 -25.27 6.79
N GLY A 74 14.94 -23.99 6.43
CA GLY A 74 16.10 -23.43 5.72
C GLY A 74 16.11 -23.67 4.21
N ASN A 75 15.13 -24.41 3.66
CA ASN A 75 14.99 -24.59 2.22
C ASN A 75 14.00 -23.59 1.63
N GLU A 76 14.34 -22.97 0.50
CA GLU A 76 13.47 -22.01 -0.20
C GLU A 76 12.29 -22.75 -0.83
N THR A 77 11.14 -22.73 -0.16
CA THR A 77 9.91 -23.41 -0.58
C THR A 77 8.70 -22.79 0.12
N ASP A 78 7.57 -22.72 -0.56
CA ASP A 78 6.29 -22.25 -0.02
C ASP A 78 5.45 -23.37 0.62
N ARG A 79 5.86 -24.63 0.44
CA ARG A 79 5.13 -25.80 0.89
C ARG A 79 6.05 -26.91 1.37
N ILE A 80 5.64 -27.57 2.45
CA ILE A 80 6.22 -28.85 2.89
C ILE A 80 5.11 -29.83 3.27
N ARG A 81 5.37 -31.11 3.01
CA ARG A 81 4.60 -32.22 3.56
C ARG A 81 5.54 -33.06 4.40
N LEU A 82 5.19 -33.24 5.66
CA LEU A 82 5.92 -34.03 6.62
C LEU A 82 5.08 -35.27 6.93
N ASN A 83 5.65 -36.45 6.73
CA ASN A 83 5.10 -37.71 7.19
C ASN A 83 6.07 -38.29 8.21
N LEU A 84 5.68 -38.23 9.47
CA LEU A 84 6.55 -38.48 10.61
C LEU A 84 5.90 -39.62 11.42
N SER A 85 6.10 -40.84 10.93
CA SER A 85 5.44 -42.07 11.41
C SER A 85 5.83 -42.48 12.84
N ASN A 86 6.93 -41.95 13.39
CA ASN A 86 7.51 -42.36 14.67
C ASN A 86 7.46 -41.28 15.76
N ILE A 87 6.87 -40.11 15.49
CA ILE A 87 6.80 -38.98 16.42
C ILE A 87 5.33 -38.61 16.64
N LYS A 88 4.94 -38.34 17.89
CA LYS A 88 3.54 -38.04 18.25
C LYS A 88 3.30 -36.54 18.45
N ASP A 89 4.28 -35.81 18.97
CA ASP A 89 4.13 -34.39 19.30
C ASP A 89 5.17 -33.54 18.55
N TYR A 90 4.70 -32.47 17.91
CA TYR A 90 5.51 -31.55 17.11
C TYR A 90 5.34 -30.13 17.62
N ASN A 91 6.45 -29.38 17.65
CA ASN A 91 6.40 -27.94 17.87
C ASN A 91 6.67 -27.26 16.52
N LEU A 92 5.63 -26.71 15.91
CA LEU A 92 5.75 -25.87 14.73
C LEU A 92 6.02 -24.45 15.17
N THR A 93 7.20 -23.91 14.87
CA THR A 93 7.55 -22.52 15.16
C THR A 93 7.56 -21.72 13.87
N ILE A 94 6.73 -20.69 13.84
CA ILE A 94 6.62 -19.77 12.71
C ILE A 94 7.27 -18.45 13.11
N GLU A 95 8.23 -18.02 12.31
CA GLU A 95 8.94 -16.75 12.45
C GLU A 95 8.74 -15.93 11.17
N VAL A 96 7.91 -14.89 11.25
CA VAL A 96 7.74 -13.94 10.15
C VAL A 96 8.71 -12.78 10.35
N ILE A 97 9.68 -12.64 9.45
CA ILE A 97 10.67 -11.57 9.49
C ILE A 97 10.34 -10.55 8.40
N PRO A 98 9.75 -9.40 8.75
CA PRO A 98 9.41 -8.40 7.75
C PRO A 98 10.65 -7.84 7.05
N LYS A 99 10.62 -7.78 5.71
CA LYS A 99 11.67 -7.13 4.93
C LYS A 99 11.34 -5.66 4.73
N TYR A 100 12.11 -4.79 5.38
CA TYR A 100 11.96 -3.34 5.25
C TYR A 100 12.95 -2.74 4.24
N SER A 101 12.51 -1.65 3.64
CA SER A 101 13.29 -0.74 2.80
C SER A 101 13.20 0.67 3.37
N TYR A 102 14.26 1.45 3.15
CA TYR A 102 14.32 2.83 3.60
C TYR A 102 14.17 3.75 2.38
N LEU A 103 13.06 4.48 2.32
CA LEU A 103 12.82 5.50 1.30
C LEU A 103 13.22 6.86 1.85
N ARG A 104 14.19 7.51 1.22
CA ARG A 104 14.52 8.91 1.49
C ARG A 104 13.65 9.80 0.62
N VAL A 105 12.75 10.57 1.24
CA VAL A 105 11.94 11.59 0.58
C VAL A 105 12.59 12.95 0.82
N ASN A 106 13.07 13.59 -0.24
CA ASN A 106 13.65 14.93 -0.19
C ASN A 106 12.64 15.95 -0.72
N VAL A 107 12.50 17.07 -0.03
CA VAL A 107 11.65 18.20 -0.38
C VAL A 107 12.55 19.41 -0.55
N VAL A 108 12.58 19.95 -1.76
CA VAL A 108 13.43 21.09 -2.11
C VAL A 108 12.51 22.25 -2.47
N GLY A 109 12.54 23.34 -1.69
CA GLY A 109 11.70 24.51 -1.92
C GLY A 109 10.55 24.63 -0.91
N LYS A 110 9.53 25.43 -1.24
CA LYS A 110 8.40 25.72 -0.34
C LYS A 110 7.22 24.81 -0.67
N GLY A 111 7.21 23.63 -0.04
CA GLY A 111 6.13 22.66 -0.14
C GLY A 111 6.32 21.54 0.89
N TYR A 112 5.50 20.50 0.80
CA TYR A 112 5.69 19.26 1.56
C TYR A 112 5.17 18.08 0.75
N VAL A 113 5.56 16.87 1.14
CA VAL A 113 5.06 15.62 0.55
C VAL A 113 4.33 14.81 1.61
N ASN A 114 3.11 14.40 1.33
CA ASN A 114 2.43 13.34 2.07
C ASN A 114 2.84 11.99 1.48
N VAL A 115 3.23 11.07 2.36
CA VAL A 115 3.56 9.68 2.04
C VAL A 115 2.44 8.82 2.60
N ASP A 116 1.58 8.28 1.74
CA ASP A 116 0.47 7.44 2.16
C ASP A 116 0.91 5.98 2.11
N LEU A 117 0.90 5.36 3.28
CA LEU A 117 1.32 3.98 3.47
C LEU A 117 0.15 3.02 3.20
N PRO A 118 0.43 1.76 2.82
CA PRO A 118 -0.62 0.77 2.54
C PRO A 118 -1.55 0.47 3.71
N ASN A 119 -1.12 0.77 4.94
CA ASN A 119 -1.94 0.64 6.15
C ASN A 119 -2.87 1.86 6.40
N GLY A 120 -2.95 2.80 5.44
CA GLY A 120 -3.75 4.03 5.55
C GLY A 120 -3.13 5.15 6.37
N SER A 121 -1.92 4.95 6.93
CA SER A 121 -1.21 6.00 7.65
C SER A 121 -0.57 7.00 6.69
N ILE A 122 -0.58 8.28 7.06
CA ILE A 122 0.00 9.36 6.25
C ILE A 122 1.18 9.98 7.00
N ILE A 123 2.34 10.05 6.35
CA ILE A 123 3.54 10.69 6.89
C ILE A 123 3.82 11.96 6.09
N ARG A 124 3.81 13.11 6.76
CA ARG A 124 4.13 14.40 6.14
C ARG A 124 5.61 14.73 6.24
N VAL A 125 6.23 15.04 5.11
CA VAL A 125 7.66 15.36 4.98
C VAL A 125 7.83 16.78 4.48
N TYR A 126 8.47 17.65 5.27
CA TYR A 126 8.66 19.07 4.93
C TYR A 126 10.05 19.39 4.35
N ASN A 127 11.10 18.68 4.77
CA ASN A 127 12.48 18.95 4.36
C ASN A 127 13.13 17.74 3.71
N SER A 128 13.57 16.77 4.50
CA SER A 128 14.08 15.49 4.01
C SER A 128 13.97 14.48 5.13
N SER A 129 13.24 13.39 4.88
CA SER A 129 13.01 12.36 5.88
C SER A 129 13.23 10.98 5.27
N VAL A 130 13.76 10.07 6.08
CA VAL A 130 13.82 8.66 5.72
C VAL A 130 12.60 7.98 6.32
N VAL A 131 11.81 7.35 5.47
CA VAL A 131 10.61 6.60 5.85
C VAL A 131 10.94 5.12 5.75
N LYS A 132 10.67 4.38 6.83
CA LYS A 132 10.78 2.92 6.87
C LYS A 132 9.50 2.33 6.31
N ILE A 133 9.62 1.58 5.23
CA ILE A 133 8.50 1.02 4.47
C ILE A 133 8.78 -0.46 4.22
N TYR A 134 7.74 -1.25 4.04
CA TYR A 134 7.90 -2.62 3.58
C TYR A 134 8.49 -2.65 2.16
N ASN A 135 9.53 -3.46 1.94
CA ASN A 135 10.16 -3.60 0.63
C ASN A 135 9.15 -4.07 -0.44
N GLY A 136 9.22 -3.64 -1.68
CA GLY A 136 8.23 -3.96 -2.70
C GLY A 136 6.83 -3.38 -2.45
N SER A 137 6.61 -2.52 -1.45
CA SER A 137 5.32 -1.83 -1.33
C SER A 137 5.17 -0.74 -2.39
N THR A 138 3.95 -0.59 -2.90
CA THR A 138 3.53 0.57 -3.67
C THR A 138 2.92 1.58 -2.72
N ILE A 139 3.45 2.80 -2.69
CA ILE A 139 2.99 3.90 -1.85
C ILE A 139 2.51 5.06 -2.71
N LEU A 140 1.65 5.91 -2.17
CA LEU A 140 1.25 7.16 -2.81
C LEU A 140 2.11 8.29 -2.27
N LEU A 141 2.68 9.09 -3.16
CA LEU A 141 3.36 10.33 -2.81
C LEU A 141 2.56 11.50 -3.37
N GLN A 142 2.12 12.39 -2.49
CA GLN A 142 1.39 13.59 -2.86
C GLN A 142 2.20 14.83 -2.48
N ALA A 143 2.68 15.55 -3.48
CA ALA A 143 3.28 16.86 -3.33
C ALA A 143 2.19 17.92 -3.10
N VAL A 144 2.38 18.75 -2.07
CA VAL A 144 1.53 19.89 -1.76
C VAL A 144 2.37 21.15 -1.79
N GLY A 145 2.07 22.02 -2.76
CA GLY A 145 2.81 23.25 -3.04
C GLY A 145 2.90 23.49 -4.55
N ASN A 146 3.76 24.42 -4.95
CA ASN A 146 4.06 24.67 -6.36
C ASN A 146 5.10 23.65 -6.88
N LEU A 147 4.70 22.40 -7.10
CA LEU A 147 5.60 21.37 -7.62
C LEU A 147 6.06 21.72 -9.04
N ILE A 148 7.37 21.69 -9.27
CA ILE A 148 7.98 21.77 -10.60
C ILE A 148 8.05 20.37 -11.20
N ASN A 149 8.71 19.46 -10.48
CA ASN A 149 8.87 18.06 -10.87
C ASN A 149 9.35 17.21 -9.70
N TRP A 150 9.26 15.91 -9.89
CA TRP A 150 9.93 14.90 -9.10
C TRP A 150 11.30 14.56 -9.69
N SER A 151 12.18 13.92 -8.92
CA SER A 151 13.50 13.49 -9.40
C SER A 151 13.45 12.45 -10.52
N ASN A 152 12.32 11.76 -10.70
CA ASN A 152 12.06 10.87 -11.83
C ASN A 152 11.48 11.61 -13.05
N LYS A 153 11.48 12.95 -13.06
CA LYS A 153 10.95 13.84 -14.10
C LYS A 153 9.43 13.90 -14.22
N GLU A 154 8.70 13.20 -13.35
CA GLU A 154 7.24 13.32 -13.30
C GLU A 154 6.84 14.72 -12.83
N THR A 155 5.73 15.25 -13.33
CA THR A 155 5.23 16.60 -12.99
C THR A 155 3.89 16.58 -12.27
N SER A 156 3.21 15.43 -12.24
CA SER A 156 2.00 15.25 -11.45
C SER A 156 2.25 15.52 -9.97
N ASN A 157 1.34 16.24 -9.31
CA ASN A 157 1.37 16.40 -7.85
C ASN A 157 1.21 15.08 -7.09
N VAL A 158 0.76 14.01 -7.77
CA VAL A 158 0.53 12.70 -7.18
C VAL A 158 1.23 11.64 -8.02
N ILE A 159 2.04 10.81 -7.37
CA ILE A 159 2.72 9.68 -8.01
C ILE A 159 2.58 8.41 -7.17
N TRP A 160 2.43 7.28 -7.86
CA TRP A 160 2.61 5.97 -7.26
C TRP A 160 4.10 5.61 -7.31
N TYR A 161 4.66 5.25 -6.16
CA TYR A 161 6.07 4.90 -6.04
C TYR A 161 6.24 3.47 -5.56
N TYR A 162 6.97 2.66 -6.32
CA TYR A 162 7.27 1.27 -5.98
C TYR A 162 8.62 1.21 -5.25
N VAL A 163 8.59 0.88 -3.95
CA VAL A 163 9.77 0.93 -3.08
C VAL A 163 10.55 -0.38 -3.18
N VAL A 164 11.58 -0.44 -4.02
CA VAL A 164 12.47 -1.62 -4.08
C VAL A 164 13.84 -1.29 -3.50
N GLY A 165 14.21 -1.99 -2.44
CA GLY A 165 15.42 -1.70 -1.68
C GLY A 165 15.46 -0.27 -1.14
N ASN A 166 16.64 0.14 -0.70
CA ASN A 166 16.85 1.51 -0.24
C ASN A 166 16.86 2.44 -1.46
N SER A 167 15.98 3.43 -1.42
CA SER A 167 15.71 4.30 -2.57
C SER A 167 15.53 5.75 -2.12
N SER A 168 15.58 6.66 -3.08
CA SER A 168 15.39 8.09 -2.82
C SER A 168 14.56 8.74 -3.91
N ILE A 169 13.69 9.65 -3.52
CA ILE A 169 12.94 10.50 -4.42
C ILE A 169 12.92 11.93 -3.90
N ALA A 170 13.06 12.89 -4.81
CA ALA A 170 12.98 14.31 -4.47
C ALA A 170 11.76 14.96 -5.13
N ALA A 171 11.07 15.83 -4.42
CA ALA A 171 10.09 16.75 -4.95
C ALA A 171 10.69 18.17 -4.97
N TYR A 172 10.73 18.78 -6.15
CA TYR A 172 11.25 20.13 -6.35
C TYR A 172 10.08 21.10 -6.46
N PHE A 173 10.01 22.06 -5.54
CA PHE A 173 9.00 23.08 -5.48
C PHE A 173 9.57 24.42 -5.94
N GLY A 174 8.83 25.11 -6.80
CA GLY A 174 9.16 26.45 -7.25
C GLY A 174 9.01 27.50 -6.14
N LYS A 175 9.51 28.71 -6.41
CA LYS A 175 9.22 29.86 -5.55
C LYS A 175 7.72 30.15 -5.67
N ASN A 176 7.02 30.26 -4.54
CA ASN A 176 5.61 30.64 -4.51
C ASN A 176 5.42 31.98 -5.24
N GLN A 177 4.63 32.00 -6.31
CA GLN A 177 3.58 33.02 -6.36
C GLN A 177 2.53 32.56 -5.34
N PRO A 178 1.95 33.47 -4.53
CA PRO A 178 0.90 33.10 -3.60
C PRO A 178 -0.16 32.32 -4.37
N LEU A 179 -0.69 31.24 -3.77
CA LEU A 179 -1.87 30.56 -4.32
C LEU A 179 -2.91 31.66 -4.57
N GLY A 180 -3.07 32.04 -5.83
CA GLY A 180 -4.25 32.76 -6.25
C GLY A 180 -5.38 31.84 -5.85
N ILE A 181 -6.24 32.31 -4.95
CA ILE A 181 -7.61 31.83 -4.86
C ILE A 181 -8.02 31.66 -6.31
N MET A 182 -8.33 30.43 -6.74
CA MET A 182 -8.86 30.18 -8.06
C MET A 182 -10.29 30.75 -8.04
N SER A 183 -10.38 32.07 -8.01
CA SER A 183 -11.53 32.84 -8.39
C SER A 183 -11.56 32.70 -9.90
N THR A 184 -12.11 31.60 -10.39
CA THR A 184 -12.77 31.61 -11.69
C THR A 184 -14.00 32.50 -11.55
N SER A 185 -13.79 33.79 -11.31
CA SER A 185 -14.77 34.79 -11.71
C SER A 185 -14.77 34.69 -13.23
N PRO A 186 -15.87 34.22 -13.85
CA PRO A 186 -15.92 34.12 -15.30
C PRO A 186 -15.57 35.50 -15.85
N SER A 187 -14.53 35.58 -16.67
CA SER A 187 -14.20 36.81 -17.37
C SER A 187 -15.29 37.04 -18.41
N ILE A 188 -16.31 37.80 -18.03
CA ILE A 188 -17.34 38.22 -18.96
C ILE A 188 -16.65 39.18 -19.94
N ASN A 189 -16.47 38.76 -21.19
CA ASN A 189 -15.97 39.63 -22.23
C ASN A 189 -17.09 40.61 -22.61
N PHE A 190 -17.10 41.78 -21.98
CA PHE A 190 -18.07 42.84 -22.25
C PHE A 190 -18.04 43.30 -23.71
N THR A 191 -16.95 43.06 -24.44
CA THR A 191 -16.85 43.34 -25.88
C THR A 191 -17.81 42.48 -26.69
N ASP A 192 -17.91 41.19 -26.37
CA ASP A 192 -18.78 40.25 -27.09
C ASP A 192 -20.25 40.51 -26.77
N ILE A 193 -20.55 40.89 -25.52
CA ILE A 193 -21.89 41.33 -25.10
C ILE A 193 -22.26 42.64 -25.80
N ALA A 194 -21.35 43.61 -25.85
CA ALA A 194 -21.59 44.89 -26.50
C ALA A 194 -21.82 44.73 -28.01
N LEU A 195 -21.01 43.92 -28.71
CA LEU A 195 -21.22 43.63 -30.13
C LEU A 195 -22.56 42.93 -30.38
N SER A 196 -22.93 41.98 -29.52
CA SER A 196 -24.19 41.25 -29.64
C SER A 196 -25.40 42.17 -29.46
N LEU A 197 -25.37 43.05 -28.46
CA LEU A 197 -26.42 44.05 -28.24
C LEU A 197 -26.50 45.05 -29.40
N PHE A 198 -25.36 45.45 -29.95
CA PHE A 198 -25.31 46.34 -31.11
C PHE A 198 -25.93 45.70 -32.35
N ALA A 199 -25.65 44.42 -32.60
CA ALA A 199 -26.22 43.67 -33.72
C ALA A 199 -27.74 43.50 -33.58
N VAL A 200 -28.24 43.20 -32.38
CA VAL A 200 -29.70 43.10 -32.11
C VAL A 200 -30.37 44.46 -32.29
N GLY A 201 -29.76 45.54 -31.79
CA GLY A 201 -30.28 46.90 -31.97
C GLY A 201 -30.37 47.29 -33.44
N PHE A 202 -29.33 47.00 -34.23
CA PHE A 202 -29.30 47.28 -35.67
C PHE A 202 -30.36 46.46 -36.43
N PHE A 203 -30.52 45.18 -36.09
CA PHE A 203 -31.55 44.33 -36.70
C PHE A 203 -32.97 44.84 -36.41
N LEU A 204 -33.26 45.27 -35.18
CA LEU A 204 -34.56 45.84 -34.83
C LEU A 204 -34.82 47.16 -35.57
N LEU A 205 -33.83 48.04 -35.66
CA LEU A 205 -33.90 49.28 -36.44
C LEU A 205 -34.17 48.99 -37.92
N TYR A 206 -33.41 48.08 -38.51
CA TYR A 206 -33.61 47.65 -39.90
C TYR A 206 -35.03 47.11 -40.12
N LYS A 207 -35.53 46.26 -39.21
CA LYS A 207 -36.88 45.70 -39.30
C LYS A 207 -37.97 46.78 -39.19
N ILE A 208 -37.80 47.78 -38.33
CA ILE A 208 -38.75 48.90 -38.20
C ILE A 208 -38.77 49.75 -39.48
N TYR A 209 -37.59 50.09 -40.02
CA TYR A 209 -37.49 50.86 -41.27
C TYR A 209 -38.05 50.09 -42.47
N SER A 210 -37.72 48.80 -42.60
CA SER A 210 -38.24 47.94 -43.67
C SER A 210 -39.76 47.79 -43.62
N LYS A 211 -40.37 47.82 -42.41
CA LYS A 211 -41.84 47.82 -42.27
C LYS A 211 -42.45 49.16 -42.70
N LYS A 212 -41.80 50.28 -42.36
CA LYS A 212 -42.25 51.62 -42.73
C LYS A 212 -42.27 51.80 -44.25
N ASP A 213 -41.27 51.28 -44.96
CA ASP A 213 -41.20 51.34 -46.43
C ASP A 213 -42.26 50.47 -47.13
N GLN A 214 -42.77 49.43 -46.46
CA GLN A 214 -43.92 48.64 -46.94
C GLN A 214 -45.25 49.38 -46.74
N ASP A 215 -45.41 50.12 -45.65
CA ASP A 215 -46.63 50.89 -45.36
C ASP A 215 -46.71 52.22 -46.15
N THR A 216 -45.60 52.72 -46.71
CA THR A 216 -45.60 53.96 -47.54
C THR A 216 -45.75 53.71 -49.04
N ASN A 217 -45.66 52.46 -49.50
CA ASN A 217 -45.80 52.07 -50.91
C ASN A 217 -47.00 51.13 -51.16
N GLY A 218 -47.97 51.11 -50.25
CA GLY A 218 -49.25 50.42 -50.40
C GLY A 218 -50.37 51.38 -50.79
#